data_AF-A0AAE9J705-F1
#
_entry.id   AF-A0AAE9J705-F1
#
_cell.length_a   1.000
_cell.length_b   1.000
_cell.length_c   1.000
_cell.angle_alpha   90.00
_cell.angle_beta   90.00
_cell.angle_gamma   90.00
#
_symmetry.space_group_name_H-M   'P 1'
#
loop_
_entity.id
_entity.type
_entity.pdbx_description
1 polymer ?
#
loop_
_entity_poly.entity_id
_entity_poly.type
_entity_poly.pdbx_seq_one_letter_code
_entity_poly.pdbx_strand_id
1 'polypeptide(L)'
;MKKGTVKELLSSSCFKNWKSMLIEGETIDAEDLDLIMDMASLERKIMINVDSMPINFSHRKALHFLEMDYHEAHWIRVEDLMTIRNSFSVSLISNYFTCDHLNQLIRFWFKCDYCMFRHLTIHMTDSFLVTSIFKSLIYLSTSRLGLQQFFILSHRYELVEFPISVISWTGTNFKMSTVPIEGEYKQEAKILKILMRKKQLEEELESGSEFENTRLNYELQISKQQLENQGVLLKLLQPDFLLLTLYKDTVFFLIRHFNRSLIPLTPPLITRLWLLCCRAKTFNGT
;
A
#
# COMPACT_ATOMS: atom_id res chain seq x y z
N MET A 1 -13.70 -36.89 19.07
CA MET A 1 -13.35 -36.34 17.75
C MET A 1 -13.04 -37.51 16.81
N LYS A 2 -13.74 -37.66 15.68
CA LYS A 2 -13.37 -38.69 14.69
C LYS A 2 -12.01 -38.29 14.11
N LYS A 3 -10.98 -39.11 14.31
CA LYS A 3 -9.76 -39.05 13.51
C LYS A 3 -10.13 -39.55 12.12
N GLY A 4 -10.19 -38.63 11.16
CA GLY A 4 -10.31 -38.93 9.74
C GLY A 4 -9.19 -38.22 9.00
N THR A 5 -8.84 -38.70 7.81
CA THR A 5 -7.85 -38.01 6.96
C THR A 5 -8.43 -36.69 6.46
N VAL A 6 -7.57 -35.72 6.08
CA VAL A 6 -8.03 -34.46 5.48
C VAL A 6 -8.90 -34.74 4.25
N LYS A 7 -8.51 -35.71 3.42
CA LYS A 7 -9.29 -36.16 2.27
C LYS A 7 -10.71 -36.60 2.63
N GLU A 8 -10.86 -37.41 3.68
CA GLU A 8 -12.18 -37.85 4.17
C GLU A 8 -13.01 -36.68 4.68
N LEU A 9 -12.38 -35.75 5.40
CA LEU A 9 -13.04 -34.56 5.91
C LEU A 9 -13.54 -33.67 4.77
N LEU A 10 -12.68 -33.34 3.80
CA LEU A 10 -13.05 -32.51 2.64
C LEU A 10 -14.11 -33.16 1.75
N SER A 11 -14.14 -34.50 1.70
CA SER A 11 -15.13 -35.26 0.93
C SER A 11 -16.49 -35.41 1.64
N SER A 12 -16.57 -35.08 2.92
CA SER A 12 -17.81 -35.19 3.69
C SER A 12 -18.86 -34.17 3.23
N SER A 13 -20.14 -34.53 3.30
CA SER A 13 -21.25 -33.67 2.89
C SER A 13 -21.30 -32.34 3.66
N CYS A 14 -20.82 -32.32 4.91
CA CYS A 14 -20.77 -31.12 5.73
C CYS A 14 -19.62 -30.17 5.39
N PHE A 15 -18.52 -30.66 4.81
CA PHE A 15 -17.35 -29.82 4.47
C PHE A 15 -17.20 -29.54 2.98
N LYS A 16 -17.89 -30.26 2.08
CA LYS A 16 -17.79 -30.05 0.63
C LYS A 16 -17.95 -28.58 0.19
N ASN A 17 -18.80 -27.83 0.90
CA ASN A 17 -19.16 -26.44 0.61
C ASN A 17 -18.67 -25.44 1.68
N TRP A 18 -17.53 -25.71 2.31
CA TRP A 18 -16.97 -24.81 3.32
C TRP A 18 -16.75 -23.38 2.76
N LYS A 19 -16.94 -22.37 3.62
CA LYS A 19 -16.75 -20.94 3.30
C LYS A 19 -15.51 -20.33 3.91
N SER A 20 -15.11 -20.83 5.09
CA SER A 20 -13.87 -20.44 5.75
C SER A 20 -13.17 -21.67 6.30
N MET A 21 -11.84 -21.70 6.22
CA MET A 21 -11.01 -22.76 6.77
C MET A 21 -9.84 -22.15 7.53
N LEU A 22 -9.62 -22.68 8.72
CA LEU A 22 -8.45 -22.41 9.56
C LEU A 22 -7.65 -23.70 9.66
N ILE A 23 -6.36 -23.61 9.33
CA ILE A 23 -5.40 -24.70 9.47
C ILE A 23 -4.42 -24.26 10.55
N GLU A 24 -4.41 -25.00 11.66
CA GLU A 24 -3.54 -24.75 12.80
C GLU A 24 -2.76 -26.02 13.17
N GLY A 25 -1.49 -25.85 13.50
CA GLY A 25 -0.63 -26.95 13.96
C GLY A 25 0.86 -26.68 13.73
N GLU A 26 1.71 -27.62 14.12
CA GLU A 26 3.15 -27.48 13.93
C GLU A 26 3.54 -27.60 12.44
N THR A 27 2.91 -28.55 11.72
CA THR A 27 3.19 -28.86 10.32
C THR A 27 1.91 -29.21 9.57
N ILE A 28 1.96 -29.16 8.24
CA ILE A 28 0.94 -29.70 7.35
C ILE A 28 1.63 -30.48 6.23
N ASP A 29 1.08 -31.62 5.85
CA ASP A 29 1.57 -32.41 4.73
C ASP A 29 1.25 -31.73 3.39
N ALA A 30 2.20 -31.79 2.44
CA ALA A 30 2.03 -31.17 1.12
C ALA A 30 0.81 -31.71 0.37
N GLU A 31 0.55 -33.02 0.47
CA GLU A 31 -0.59 -33.67 -0.18
C GLU A 31 -1.93 -33.15 0.36
N ASP A 32 -2.03 -32.97 1.68
CA ASP A 32 -3.23 -32.44 2.32
C ASP A 32 -3.44 -30.97 1.96
N LEU A 33 -2.36 -30.20 1.91
CA LEU A 33 -2.40 -28.80 1.49
C LEU A 33 -2.80 -28.66 0.01
N ASP A 34 -2.29 -29.51 -0.88
CA ASP A 34 -2.70 -29.54 -2.29
C ASP A 34 -4.19 -29.81 -2.43
N LEU A 35 -4.73 -30.78 -1.70
CA LEU A 35 -6.17 -31.08 -1.70
C LEU A 35 -7.00 -29.86 -1.28
N ILE A 36 -6.55 -29.11 -0.27
CA ILE A 36 -7.22 -27.89 0.20
C ILE A 36 -7.14 -26.79 -0.86
N MET A 37 -5.95 -26.55 -1.40
CA MET A 37 -5.69 -25.52 -2.40
C MET A 37 -6.40 -25.79 -3.72
N ASP A 38 -6.64 -27.06 -4.07
CA ASP A 38 -7.38 -27.40 -5.27
C ASP A 38 -8.84 -26.95 -5.23
N MET A 39 -9.38 -26.76 -4.03
CA MET A 39 -10.72 -26.22 -3.80
C MET A 39 -10.78 -24.69 -3.73
N ALA A 40 -9.67 -23.99 -3.99
CA ALA A 40 -9.61 -22.53 -3.95
C ALA A 40 -10.66 -21.88 -4.86
N SER A 41 -11.34 -20.87 -4.34
CA SER A 41 -12.28 -20.03 -5.07
C SER A 41 -12.49 -18.69 -4.37
N LEU A 42 -12.95 -17.70 -5.12
CA LEU A 42 -13.28 -16.36 -4.61
C LEU A 42 -14.53 -16.31 -3.72
N GLU A 43 -15.10 -17.45 -3.35
CA GLU A 43 -16.15 -17.54 -2.33
C GLU A 43 -15.64 -18.08 -0.98
N ARG A 44 -14.35 -18.40 -0.91
CA ARG A 44 -13.73 -19.11 0.20
C ARG A 44 -12.63 -18.28 0.84
N LYS A 45 -12.46 -18.48 2.15
CA LYS A 45 -11.46 -17.82 2.98
C LYS A 45 -10.53 -18.84 3.60
N ILE A 46 -9.23 -18.58 3.58
CA ILE A 46 -8.24 -19.48 4.15
C ILE A 46 -7.33 -18.73 5.13
N MET A 47 -7.09 -19.35 6.27
CA MET A 47 -6.09 -18.95 7.24
C MET A 47 -5.19 -20.15 7.51
N ILE A 48 -3.89 -20.01 7.28
CA ILE A 48 -2.89 -21.02 7.57
C ILE A 48 -1.97 -20.47 8.64
N ASN A 49 -2.12 -21.03 9.82
CA ASN A 49 -1.35 -20.72 11.01
C ASN A 49 -0.61 -21.99 11.44
N VAL A 50 0.38 -22.38 10.63
CA VAL A 50 1.27 -23.49 10.93
C VAL A 50 2.68 -22.99 11.18
N ASP A 51 3.43 -23.67 12.05
CA ASP A 51 4.81 -23.28 12.38
C ASP A 51 5.79 -23.59 11.25
N SER A 52 5.50 -24.59 10.42
CA SER A 52 6.34 -24.97 9.29
C SER A 52 5.53 -25.42 8.08
N MET A 53 5.81 -24.80 6.94
CA MET A 53 5.26 -25.18 5.63
C MET A 53 6.10 -26.28 4.97
N PRO A 54 5.50 -27.12 4.10
CA PRO A 54 6.27 -28.08 3.33
C PRO A 54 7.39 -27.42 2.53
N ILE A 55 8.56 -28.05 2.51
CA ILE A 55 9.74 -27.53 1.83
C ILE A 55 9.45 -27.39 0.33
N ASN A 56 9.75 -26.22 -0.24
CA ASN A 56 9.53 -25.89 -1.65
C ASN A 56 8.06 -26.03 -2.10
N PHE A 57 7.10 -25.89 -1.19
CA PHE A 57 5.69 -25.90 -1.55
C PHE A 57 5.38 -24.79 -2.57
N SER A 58 4.59 -25.13 -3.59
CA SER A 58 4.04 -24.19 -4.55
C SER A 58 2.75 -24.76 -5.12
N HIS A 59 1.73 -23.92 -5.26
CA HIS A 59 0.48 -24.34 -5.85
C HIS A 59 -0.13 -23.22 -6.69
N ARG A 60 -0.53 -23.53 -7.93
CA ARG A 60 -1.06 -22.53 -8.90
C ARG A 60 -2.31 -21.79 -8.43
N LYS A 61 -3.05 -22.34 -7.47
CA LYS A 61 -4.27 -21.73 -6.89
C LYS A 61 -4.07 -21.19 -5.48
N ALA A 62 -2.83 -21.18 -4.96
CA ALA A 62 -2.50 -20.70 -3.62
C ALA A 62 -3.08 -19.31 -3.32
N LEU A 63 -3.18 -18.47 -4.36
CA LEU A 63 -3.61 -17.09 -4.22
C LEU A 63 -5.00 -16.81 -4.84
N HIS A 64 -5.85 -17.84 -4.88
CA HIS A 64 -7.20 -17.79 -5.48
C HIS A 64 -8.34 -17.90 -4.45
N PHE A 65 -8.20 -17.25 -3.30
CA PHE A 65 -9.23 -17.15 -2.27
C PHE A 65 -9.73 -15.70 -2.13
N LEU A 66 -10.94 -15.56 -1.58
CA LEU A 66 -11.51 -14.27 -1.23
C LEU A 66 -10.68 -13.58 -0.15
N GLU A 67 -10.33 -14.30 0.91
CA GLU A 67 -9.48 -13.81 1.99
C GLU A 67 -8.40 -14.86 2.31
N MET A 68 -7.17 -14.38 2.50
CA MET A 68 -5.98 -15.19 2.72
C MET A 68 -5.19 -14.61 3.88
N ASP A 69 -4.87 -15.45 4.86
CA ASP A 69 -3.92 -15.14 5.92
C ASP A 69 -2.91 -16.27 6.04
N TYR A 70 -1.65 -15.97 5.70
CA TYR A 70 -0.54 -16.92 5.72
C TYR A 70 0.46 -16.49 6.79
N HIS A 71 0.49 -17.23 7.91
CA HIS A 71 1.45 -16.99 8.97
C HIS A 71 2.87 -17.31 8.50
N GLU A 72 3.10 -18.51 7.97
CA GLU A 72 4.35 -18.89 7.31
C GLU A 72 4.22 -18.73 5.78
N ALA A 73 4.59 -17.54 5.29
CA ALA A 73 4.49 -17.12 3.89
C ALA A 73 5.84 -17.13 3.14
N HIS A 74 6.91 -17.69 3.72
CA HIS A 74 8.25 -17.76 3.12
C HIS A 74 8.31 -18.45 1.75
N TRP A 75 7.35 -19.34 1.46
CA TRP A 75 7.23 -20.05 0.20
C TRP A 75 6.59 -19.20 -0.92
N ILE A 76 5.95 -18.08 -0.58
CA ILE A 76 5.29 -17.19 -1.54
C ILE A 76 6.31 -16.22 -2.14
N ARG A 77 6.36 -16.17 -3.46
CA ARG A 77 7.22 -15.23 -4.21
C ARG A 77 6.45 -14.01 -4.67
N VAL A 78 7.16 -12.96 -5.09
CA VAL A 78 6.53 -11.71 -5.53
C VAL A 78 5.74 -11.94 -6.82
N GLU A 79 6.21 -12.85 -7.67
CA GLU A 79 5.54 -13.25 -8.91
C GLU A 79 4.20 -13.95 -8.63
N ASP A 80 4.10 -14.70 -7.53
CA ASP A 80 2.85 -15.32 -7.12
C ASP A 80 1.81 -14.24 -6.78
N LEU A 81 2.22 -13.17 -6.08
CA LEU A 81 1.31 -12.05 -5.78
C LEU A 81 0.77 -11.37 -7.06
N MET A 82 1.51 -11.43 -8.16
CA MET A 82 1.05 -10.91 -9.47
C MET A 82 -0.07 -11.75 -10.10
N THR A 83 -0.29 -12.99 -9.63
CA THR A 83 -1.38 -13.86 -10.10
C THR A 83 -2.70 -13.62 -9.37
N ILE A 84 -2.71 -12.82 -8.29
CA ILE A 84 -3.94 -12.53 -7.54
C ILE A 84 -4.96 -11.85 -8.48
N ARG A 85 -6.21 -12.32 -8.42
CA ARG A 85 -7.36 -11.74 -9.15
C ARG A 85 -8.55 -11.63 -8.21
N ASN A 86 -9.07 -10.40 -8.05
CA ASN A 86 -10.30 -10.08 -7.34
C ASN A 86 -10.37 -10.62 -5.89
N SER A 87 -9.22 -10.70 -5.21
CA SER A 87 -9.22 -11.07 -3.79
C SER A 87 -9.70 -9.89 -2.94
N PHE A 88 -10.36 -10.17 -1.84
CA PHE A 88 -10.71 -9.13 -0.87
C PHE A 88 -9.49 -8.79 0.00
N SER A 89 -8.87 -9.76 0.66
CA SER A 89 -7.77 -9.51 1.59
C SER A 89 -6.66 -10.55 1.49
N VAL A 90 -5.41 -10.08 1.54
CA VAL A 90 -4.21 -10.91 1.60
C VAL A 90 -3.33 -10.44 2.75
N SER A 91 -2.98 -11.34 3.67
CA SER A 91 -2.10 -11.09 4.81
C SER A 91 -0.95 -12.10 4.79
N LEU A 92 0.28 -11.58 4.83
CA LEU A 92 1.52 -12.36 4.80
C LEU A 92 2.39 -11.95 5.98
N ILE A 93 2.63 -12.87 6.92
CA ILE A 93 3.33 -12.56 8.18
C ILE A 93 4.82 -12.86 8.04
N SER A 94 5.25 -14.11 8.12
CA SER A 94 6.65 -14.51 7.94
C SER A 94 6.98 -14.65 6.46
N ASN A 95 7.80 -13.78 5.89
CA ASN A 95 8.10 -13.76 4.45
C ASN A 95 9.50 -13.19 4.15
N TYR A 96 9.95 -13.33 2.90
CA TYR A 96 11.23 -12.81 2.41
C TYR A 96 11.10 -11.53 1.57
N PHE A 97 9.99 -10.79 1.68
CA PHE A 97 9.82 -9.57 0.90
C PHE A 97 10.70 -8.45 1.38
N THR A 98 11.20 -7.70 0.40
CA THR A 98 12.04 -6.52 0.58
C THR A 98 11.35 -5.31 -0.02
N CYS A 99 11.87 -4.11 0.22
CA CYS A 99 11.35 -2.89 -0.41
C CYS A 99 11.34 -2.98 -1.95
N ASP A 100 12.32 -3.66 -2.56
CA ASP A 100 12.39 -3.85 -4.01
C ASP A 100 11.31 -4.82 -4.52
N HIS A 101 10.96 -5.85 -3.75
CA HIS A 101 9.81 -6.71 -4.06
C HIS A 101 8.50 -5.92 -3.99
N LEU A 102 8.32 -5.05 -3.00
CA LEU A 102 7.16 -4.17 -2.93
C LEU A 102 7.08 -3.21 -4.12
N ASN A 103 8.20 -2.62 -4.54
CA ASN A 103 8.24 -1.78 -5.75
C ASN A 103 7.79 -2.56 -7.00
N GLN A 104 8.29 -3.78 -7.18
CA GLN A 104 7.90 -4.64 -8.30
C GLN A 104 6.38 -4.92 -8.30
N LEU A 105 5.82 -5.28 -7.15
CA LEU A 105 4.40 -5.53 -6.98
C LEU A 105 3.55 -4.28 -7.27
N ILE A 106 3.93 -3.11 -6.73
CA ILE A 106 3.20 -1.86 -6.94
C ILE A 106 3.25 -1.44 -8.42
N ARG A 107 4.41 -1.59 -9.08
CA ARG A 107 4.55 -1.29 -10.52
C ARG A 107 3.71 -2.22 -11.38
N PHE A 108 3.59 -3.49 -11.00
CA PHE A 108 2.69 -4.44 -11.65
C PHE A 108 1.23 -4.01 -11.45
N TRP A 109 0.80 -3.80 -10.20
CA TRP A 109 -0.55 -3.32 -9.87
C TRP A 109 -0.92 -2.04 -10.62
N PHE A 110 0.00 -1.07 -10.71
CA PHE A 110 -0.19 0.21 -11.41
C PHE A 110 -0.56 0.03 -12.89
N LYS A 111 -0.11 -1.05 -13.54
CA LYS A 111 -0.35 -1.31 -14.97
C LYS A 111 -1.51 -2.25 -15.24
N CYS A 112 -1.98 -2.99 -14.24
CA CYS A 112 -3.04 -3.98 -14.40
C CYS A 112 -4.37 -3.31 -14.79
N ASP A 113 -5.13 -3.99 -15.64
CA ASP A 113 -6.48 -3.64 -16.07
C ASP A 113 -7.56 -4.44 -15.31
N TYR A 114 -7.19 -5.11 -14.22
CA TYR A 114 -8.09 -5.83 -13.32
C TYR A 114 -7.75 -5.53 -11.85
N CYS A 115 -8.72 -5.78 -10.97
CA CYS A 115 -8.52 -5.69 -9.54
C CYS A 115 -7.70 -6.89 -9.04
N MET A 116 -6.53 -6.64 -8.44
CA MET A 116 -5.75 -7.70 -7.78
C MET A 116 -6.38 -8.03 -6.43
N PHE A 117 -6.35 -7.07 -5.51
CA PHE A 117 -6.89 -7.21 -4.15
C PHE A 117 -7.53 -5.91 -3.65
N ARG A 118 -8.37 -5.98 -2.61
CA ARG A 118 -8.85 -4.80 -1.86
C ARG A 118 -7.91 -4.40 -0.75
N HIS A 119 -7.36 -5.37 -0.03
CA HIS A 119 -6.42 -5.16 1.05
C HIS A 119 -5.24 -6.12 0.93
N LEU A 120 -4.04 -5.57 1.08
CA LEU A 120 -2.81 -6.33 1.20
C LEU A 120 -2.09 -5.85 2.46
N THR A 121 -1.76 -6.79 3.34
CA THR A 121 -0.89 -6.57 4.49
C THR A 121 0.30 -7.50 4.38
N ILE A 122 1.50 -6.92 4.46
CA ILE A 122 2.75 -7.68 4.49
C ILE A 122 3.51 -7.21 5.72
N HIS A 123 3.88 -8.15 6.58
CA HIS A 123 4.77 -7.86 7.68
C HIS A 123 6.22 -7.86 7.17
N MET A 124 6.88 -6.73 7.33
CA MET A 124 8.18 -6.44 6.74
C MET A 124 9.26 -6.43 7.82
N THR A 125 10.39 -7.06 7.54
CA THR A 125 11.61 -6.95 8.35
C THR A 125 12.44 -5.73 7.98
N ASP A 126 12.37 -5.31 6.72
CA ASP A 126 13.07 -4.13 6.22
C ASP A 126 12.50 -2.84 6.79
N SER A 127 13.36 -1.83 6.97
CA SER A 127 12.90 -0.48 7.26
C SER A 127 12.16 0.13 6.07
N PHE A 128 11.15 0.97 6.33
CA PHE A 128 10.41 1.67 5.28
C PHE A 128 11.29 2.68 4.53
N LEU A 129 11.65 2.37 3.29
CA LEU A 129 12.41 3.27 2.42
C LEU A 129 11.55 3.75 1.25
N VAL A 130 10.95 4.93 1.42
CA VAL A 130 10.09 5.60 0.42
C VAL A 130 10.76 5.63 -0.97
N THR A 131 12.06 5.92 -1.03
CA THR A 131 12.83 6.04 -2.27
C THR A 131 13.04 4.71 -3.01
N SER A 132 13.03 3.57 -2.32
CA SER A 132 13.08 2.24 -2.93
C SER A 132 11.68 1.79 -3.34
N ILE A 133 10.70 1.86 -2.43
CA ILE A 133 9.33 1.36 -2.67
C ILE A 133 8.64 2.11 -3.82
N PHE A 134 8.80 3.44 -3.88
CA PHE A 134 8.15 4.27 -4.90
C PHE A 134 9.07 4.68 -6.04
N LYS A 135 10.19 3.97 -6.22
CA LYS A 135 11.12 4.22 -7.31
C LYS A 135 10.41 4.23 -8.66
N SER A 136 10.60 5.33 -9.40
CA SER A 136 10.03 5.55 -10.74
C SER A 136 8.49 5.57 -10.80
N LEU A 137 7.80 5.80 -9.67
CA LEU A 137 6.35 5.95 -9.60
C LEU A 137 5.97 7.40 -9.28
N ILE A 138 4.84 7.85 -9.85
CA ILE A 138 4.18 9.07 -9.37
C ILE A 138 3.33 8.69 -8.16
N TYR A 139 3.52 9.39 -7.06
CA TYR A 139 2.71 9.22 -5.87
C TYR A 139 2.46 10.55 -5.19
N LEU A 140 1.41 10.58 -4.38
CA LEU A 140 1.05 11.71 -3.52
C LEU A 140 1.22 11.28 -2.07
N SER A 141 1.96 12.02 -1.27
CA SER A 141 2.08 11.78 0.17
C SER A 141 1.22 12.77 0.96
N THR A 142 0.51 12.27 1.97
CA THR A 142 -0.29 13.09 2.86
C THR A 142 -0.08 12.64 4.30
N SER A 143 -0.41 13.51 5.26
CA SER A 143 -0.56 13.12 6.66
C SER A 143 -2.04 13.25 7.02
N ARG A 144 -2.70 12.13 7.34
CA ARG A 144 -4.10 12.10 7.78
C ARG A 144 -4.15 11.43 9.15
N LEU A 145 -4.78 12.10 10.12
CA LEU A 145 -4.87 11.63 11.51
C LEU A 145 -3.51 11.27 12.15
N GLY A 146 -2.45 11.98 11.76
CA GLY A 146 -1.08 11.72 12.24
C GLY A 146 -0.39 10.51 11.60
N LEU A 147 -1.03 9.85 10.62
CA LEU A 147 -0.46 8.76 9.86
C LEU A 147 -0.05 9.24 8.46
N GLN A 148 1.18 8.91 8.08
CA GLN A 148 1.64 9.16 6.72
C GLN A 148 1.02 8.13 5.78
N GLN A 149 0.41 8.63 4.71
CA GLN A 149 -0.20 7.84 3.66
C GLN A 149 0.39 8.24 2.31
N PHE A 150 0.44 7.26 1.40
CA PHE A 150 0.92 7.42 0.04
C PHE A 150 -0.16 6.95 -0.92
N PHE A 151 -0.48 7.78 -1.90
CA PHE A 151 -1.53 7.52 -2.86
C PHE A 151 -0.95 7.35 -4.25
N ILE A 152 -1.42 6.32 -4.96
CA ILE A 152 -1.08 6.07 -6.36
C ILE A 152 -2.39 5.87 -7.11
N LEU A 153 -2.49 6.46 -8.30
CA LEU A 153 -3.58 6.20 -9.22
C LEU A 153 -3.10 5.21 -10.28
N SER A 154 -3.84 4.12 -10.50
CA SER A 154 -3.54 3.13 -11.54
C SER A 154 -3.43 3.82 -12.91
N HIS A 155 -2.55 3.33 -13.78
CA HIS A 155 -2.48 3.77 -15.17
C HIS A 155 -3.76 3.43 -15.95
N ARG A 156 -4.45 2.35 -15.55
CA ARG A 156 -5.71 1.89 -16.14
C ARG A 156 -6.91 2.34 -15.30
N TYR A 157 -6.86 3.53 -14.70
CA TYR A 157 -7.86 3.99 -13.73
C TYR A 157 -9.29 4.12 -14.28
N GLU A 158 -9.46 4.12 -15.60
CA GLU A 158 -10.76 4.14 -16.27
C GLU A 158 -11.37 2.74 -16.44
N LEU A 159 -10.55 1.68 -16.32
CA LEU A 159 -10.94 0.29 -16.55
C LEU A 159 -11.18 -0.48 -15.25
N VAL A 160 -10.49 -0.09 -14.17
CA VAL A 160 -10.54 -0.81 -12.88
C VAL A 160 -11.47 -0.12 -11.89
N GLU A 161 -12.23 -0.92 -11.14
CA GLU A 161 -13.23 -0.43 -10.17
C GLU A 161 -12.60 0.32 -8.98
N PHE A 162 -11.41 -0.12 -8.56
CA PHE A 162 -10.69 0.42 -7.39
C PHE A 162 -9.29 0.92 -7.79
N PRO A 163 -9.21 2.03 -8.54
CA PRO A 163 -7.97 2.45 -9.18
C PRO A 163 -7.03 3.23 -8.28
N ILE A 164 -7.44 3.61 -7.07
CA ILE A 164 -6.59 4.33 -6.13
C ILE A 164 -6.00 3.33 -5.15
N SER A 165 -4.67 3.33 -5.01
CA SER A 165 -3.98 2.65 -3.94
C SER A 165 -3.70 3.63 -2.81
N VAL A 166 -4.02 3.23 -1.58
CA VAL A 166 -3.69 3.91 -0.34
C VAL A 166 -2.69 3.02 0.40
N ILE A 167 -1.46 3.49 0.51
CA ILE A 167 -0.35 2.78 1.13
C ILE A 167 0.00 3.46 2.44
N SER A 168 0.17 2.66 3.49
CA SER A 168 0.62 3.11 4.79
C SER A 168 1.62 2.12 5.36
N TRP A 169 2.51 2.62 6.21
CA TRP A 169 3.46 1.80 6.95
C TRP A 169 3.27 2.05 8.44
N THR A 170 2.99 1.01 9.22
CA THR A 170 2.75 1.14 10.66
C THR A 170 3.48 0.05 11.42
N GLY A 171 4.50 0.45 12.19
CA GLY A 171 5.44 -0.49 12.80
C GLY A 171 6.19 -1.24 11.70
N THR A 172 5.99 -2.54 11.64
CA THR A 172 6.53 -3.46 10.62
C THR A 172 5.52 -3.78 9.52
N ASN A 173 4.29 -3.27 9.58
CA ASN A 173 3.26 -3.62 8.60
C ASN A 173 3.25 -2.66 7.42
N PHE A 174 3.58 -3.18 6.24
CA PHE A 174 3.20 -2.57 4.97
C PHE A 174 1.73 -2.88 4.71
N LYS A 175 0.92 -1.84 4.47
CA LYS A 175 -0.50 -1.98 4.13
C LYS A 175 -0.80 -1.24 2.85
N MET A 176 -1.47 -1.91 1.92
CA MET A 176 -1.96 -1.36 0.67
C MET A 176 -3.44 -1.67 0.52
N SER A 177 -4.27 -0.62 0.46
CA SER A 177 -5.71 -0.76 0.19
C SER A 177 -6.06 -0.15 -1.16
N THR A 178 -6.96 -0.78 -1.91
CA THR A 178 -7.47 -0.22 -3.17
C THR A 178 -8.87 0.32 -2.98
N VAL A 179 -9.15 1.51 -3.51
CA VAL A 179 -10.40 2.26 -3.27
C VAL A 179 -10.92 2.92 -4.55
N PRO A 180 -12.24 3.15 -4.68
CA PRO A 180 -12.80 3.80 -5.85
C PRO A 180 -12.45 5.30 -5.90
N ILE A 181 -12.54 5.91 -7.09
CA ILE A 181 -12.31 7.36 -7.28
C ILE A 181 -13.37 8.18 -6.54
N GLU A 182 -14.62 7.75 -6.67
CA GLU A 182 -15.71 8.35 -5.93
C GLU A 182 -15.66 7.84 -4.50
N GLY A 183 -15.55 8.77 -3.53
CA GLY A 183 -15.45 8.42 -2.12
C GLY A 183 -14.54 9.37 -1.34
N GLU A 184 -13.97 8.85 -0.25
CA GLU A 184 -13.15 9.60 0.71
C GLU A 184 -11.95 10.31 0.06
N TYR A 185 -11.34 9.69 -0.95
CA TYR A 185 -10.08 10.14 -1.57
C TYR A 185 -10.28 10.80 -2.94
N LYS A 186 -11.49 11.29 -3.21
CA LYS A 186 -11.82 11.98 -4.48
C LYS A 186 -10.89 13.17 -4.75
N GLN A 187 -10.43 13.84 -3.70
CA GLN A 187 -9.54 14.99 -3.84
C GLN A 187 -8.12 14.58 -4.22
N GLU A 188 -7.57 13.56 -3.56
CA GLU A 188 -6.30 12.93 -3.92
C GLU A 188 -6.34 12.39 -5.35
N ALA A 189 -7.47 11.80 -5.76
CA ALA A 189 -7.68 11.31 -7.12
C ALA A 189 -7.56 12.43 -8.16
N LYS A 190 -8.18 13.59 -7.91
CA LYS A 190 -8.07 14.77 -8.79
C LYS A 190 -6.63 15.24 -8.93
N ILE A 191 -5.90 15.30 -7.82
CA ILE A 191 -4.49 15.71 -7.81
C ILE A 191 -3.63 14.71 -8.58
N LEU A 192 -3.82 13.40 -8.34
CA LEU A 192 -3.10 12.35 -9.06
C LEU A 192 -3.34 12.38 -10.57
N LYS A 193 -4.57 12.66 -11.03
CA LYS A 193 -4.86 12.85 -12.46
C LYS A 193 -4.05 14.00 -13.05
N ILE A 194 -3.98 15.14 -12.35
CA ILE A 194 -3.18 16.30 -12.79
C ILE A 194 -1.68 15.93 -12.84
N LEU A 195 -1.18 15.20 -11.84
CA LEU A 195 0.22 14.77 -11.81
C LEU A 195 0.57 13.81 -12.94
N MET A 196 -0.31 12.84 -13.22
CA MET A 196 -0.12 11.91 -14.33
C MET A 196 -0.11 12.65 -15.68
N ARG A 197 -1.05 13.58 -15.90
CA ARG A 197 -1.07 14.38 -17.14
C ARG A 197 0.17 15.28 -17.24
N LYS A 198 0.60 15.89 -16.14
CA LYS A 198 1.84 16.69 -16.08
C LYS A 198 3.05 15.87 -16.53
N LYS A 199 3.24 14.66 -15.99
CA LYS A 199 4.36 13.78 -16.37
C LYS A 199 4.29 13.39 -17.85
N GLN A 200 3.10 13.04 -18.34
CA GLN A 200 2.91 12.72 -19.75
C GLN A 200 3.30 13.90 -20.65
N LEU A 201 2.90 15.13 -20.30
CA LEU A 201 3.29 16.34 -21.02
C LEU A 201 4.81 16.58 -21.00
N GLU A 202 5.48 16.27 -19.89
CA GLU A 202 6.94 16.36 -19.77
C GLU A 202 7.64 15.35 -20.71
N GLU A 203 7.15 14.10 -20.77
CA GLU A 203 7.65 13.07 -21.69
C GLU A 203 7.37 13.39 -23.18
N GLU A 204 6.19 13.96 -23.49
CA GLU A 204 5.83 14.42 -24.84
C GLU A 204 6.72 15.61 -25.29
N LEU A 205 7.07 16.53 -24.38
CA LEU A 205 7.96 17.66 -24.66
C LEU A 205 9.42 17.22 -24.91
N GLU A 206 9.89 16.19 -24.21
CA GLU A 206 11.23 15.63 -24.41
C GLU A 206 11.37 14.95 -25.78
N SER A 207 10.27 14.50 -26.38
CA SER A 207 10.24 13.74 -27.64
C SER A 207 9.69 14.51 -28.85
N GLY A 208 9.11 15.69 -28.66
CA GLY A 208 8.32 16.43 -29.66
C GLY A 208 9.06 17.45 -30.53
N SER A 209 8.37 17.91 -31.59
CA SER A 209 8.83 18.99 -32.50
C SER A 209 8.47 20.39 -31.99
N GLU A 210 9.16 21.43 -32.49
CA GLU A 210 9.08 22.82 -31.97
C GLU A 210 7.65 23.41 -31.93
N PHE A 211 6.76 23.05 -32.86
CA PHE A 211 5.37 23.53 -32.87
C PHE A 211 4.48 22.86 -31.82
N GLU A 212 4.62 21.54 -31.64
CA GLU A 212 3.91 20.79 -30.58
C GLU A 212 4.35 21.27 -29.20
N ASN A 213 5.62 21.68 -29.07
CA ASN A 213 6.17 22.20 -27.82
C ASN A 213 5.45 23.44 -27.30
N THR A 214 4.93 24.32 -28.16
CA THR A 214 4.21 25.54 -27.69
C THR A 214 2.91 25.18 -26.99
N ARG A 215 2.10 24.29 -27.59
CA ARG A 215 0.83 23.84 -27.02
C ARG A 215 1.05 23.03 -25.74
N LEU A 216 1.98 22.07 -25.78
CA LEU A 216 2.29 21.21 -24.63
C LEU A 216 2.81 22.03 -23.44
N ASN A 217 3.65 23.04 -23.69
CA ASN A 217 4.10 23.96 -22.64
C ASN A 217 2.95 24.72 -22.00
N TYR A 218 1.98 25.20 -22.78
CA TYR A 218 0.80 25.88 -22.24
C TYR A 218 -0.03 24.94 -21.33
N GLU A 219 -0.30 23.72 -21.77
CA GLU A 219 -1.01 22.70 -20.96
C GLU A 219 -0.22 22.33 -19.68
N LEU A 220 1.11 22.29 -19.77
CA LEU A 220 1.99 22.03 -18.62
C LEU A 220 1.92 23.16 -17.58
N GLN A 221 1.91 24.42 -18.02
CA GLN A 221 1.76 25.57 -17.13
C GLN A 221 0.41 25.57 -16.41
N ILE A 222 -0.68 25.26 -17.12
CA ILE A 222 -2.01 25.10 -16.51
C ILE A 222 -1.98 24.01 -15.44
N SER A 223 -1.37 22.86 -15.73
CA SER A 223 -1.27 21.74 -14.79
C SER A 223 -0.48 22.13 -13.53
N LYS A 224 0.63 22.88 -13.68
CA LYS A 224 1.41 23.42 -12.55
C LYS A 224 0.58 24.39 -11.70
N GLN A 225 -0.11 25.33 -12.33
CA GLN A 225 -0.99 26.28 -11.62
C GLN A 225 -2.12 25.58 -10.87
N GLN A 226 -2.71 24.53 -11.46
CA GLN A 226 -3.73 23.73 -10.79
C GLN A 226 -3.19 23.04 -9.53
N LEU A 227 -1.98 22.47 -9.59
CA LEU A 227 -1.33 21.85 -8.42
C LEU A 227 -1.06 22.87 -7.31
N GLU A 228 -0.56 24.05 -7.66
CA GLU A 228 -0.36 25.16 -6.72
C GLU A 228 -1.67 25.57 -6.03
N ASN A 229 -2.75 25.70 -6.80
CA ASN A 229 -4.08 26.02 -6.28
C ASN A 229 -4.64 24.93 -5.34
N GLN A 230 -4.19 23.68 -5.49
CA GLN A 230 -4.53 22.58 -4.58
C GLN A 230 -3.63 22.53 -3.33
N GLY A 231 -2.69 23.47 -3.16
CA GLY A 231 -1.75 23.49 -2.03
C GLY A 231 -0.70 22.39 -2.10
N VAL A 232 -0.46 21.84 -3.31
CA VAL A 232 0.53 20.80 -3.53
C VAL A 232 1.90 21.46 -3.65
N LEU A 233 2.73 21.32 -2.61
CA LEU A 233 4.13 21.74 -2.67
C LEU A 233 4.92 20.70 -3.50
N LEU A 234 5.26 21.08 -4.73
CA LEU A 234 6.20 20.36 -5.58
C LEU A 234 7.60 20.44 -4.96
N LYS A 235 7.96 19.51 -4.07
CA LYS A 235 9.36 19.31 -3.72
C LYS A 235 10.01 18.57 -4.88
N LEU A 236 10.72 19.33 -5.72
CA LEU A 236 11.71 18.80 -6.64
C LEU A 236 12.75 18.04 -5.81
N LEU A 237 12.60 16.72 -5.71
CA LEU A 237 13.76 15.88 -5.66
C LEU A 237 14.28 15.82 -7.11
N GLN A 238 15.59 15.74 -7.27
CA GLN A 238 16.32 15.64 -8.55
C GLN A 238 15.61 14.76 -9.61
N PRO A 239 15.94 14.90 -10.91
CA PRO A 239 15.07 14.75 -12.10
C PRO A 239 14.07 13.58 -12.18
N ASP A 240 14.20 12.55 -11.33
CA ASP A 240 13.47 11.29 -11.41
C ASP A 240 12.46 11.05 -10.27
N PHE A 241 12.25 11.99 -9.34
CA PHE A 241 11.40 11.76 -8.15
C PHE A 241 10.50 12.95 -7.79
N LEU A 242 9.19 12.71 -7.66
CA LEU A 242 8.21 13.66 -7.12
C LEU A 242 7.71 13.18 -5.76
N LEU A 243 8.19 13.82 -4.68
CA LEU A 243 7.61 13.71 -3.35
C LEU A 243 6.65 14.89 -3.15
N LEU A 244 5.36 14.61 -2.93
CA LEU A 244 4.35 15.64 -2.71
C LEU A 244 3.80 15.52 -1.31
N THR A 245 3.75 16.62 -0.56
CA THR A 245 3.08 16.67 0.74
C THR A 245 1.87 17.60 0.62
N LEU A 246 0.68 17.08 0.87
CA LEU A 246 -0.51 17.91 1.09
C LEU A 246 -0.60 18.30 2.57
N TYR A 247 -0.68 19.61 2.82
CA TYR A 247 -1.22 20.14 4.07
C TYR A 247 -2.68 20.53 3.81
N LYS A 248 -3.61 19.69 4.24
CA LYS A 248 -4.93 20.18 4.64
C LYS A 248 -5.26 19.63 6.01
N ASP A 249 -5.54 20.57 6.91
CA ASP A 249 -5.98 20.42 8.31
C ASP A 249 -4.91 20.10 9.36
N THR A 250 -3.82 20.87 9.35
CA THR A 250 -3.15 21.22 10.61
C THR A 250 -2.84 22.70 10.61
N VAL A 251 -3.61 23.46 11.40
CA VAL A 251 -3.25 24.82 11.80
C VAL A 251 -1.96 24.70 12.62
N PHE A 252 -0.81 24.80 11.97
CA PHE A 252 0.41 25.19 12.67
C PHE A 252 0.38 26.71 12.77
N PHE A 253 0.15 27.22 13.98
CA PHE A 253 0.58 28.57 14.33
C PHE A 253 2.10 28.62 14.18
N LEU A 254 2.58 29.03 13.01
CA LEU A 254 3.96 29.49 12.85
C LEU A 254 4.01 30.90 13.43
N ILE A 255 4.27 30.99 14.74
CA ILE A 255 4.68 32.25 15.37
C ILE A 255 6.02 32.61 14.74
N ARG A 256 5.97 33.59 13.86
CA ARG A 256 7.12 34.21 13.22
C ARG A 256 7.80 35.11 14.24
N HIS A 257 8.88 34.66 14.88
CA HIS A 257 9.81 35.57 15.55
C HIS A 257 11.21 35.47 14.94
N PHE A 258 11.50 36.44 14.06
CA PHE A 258 12.86 36.87 13.76
C PHE A 258 13.34 37.75 14.92
N ASN A 259 14.41 37.37 15.63
CA ASN A 259 15.75 37.93 15.43
C ASN A 259 16.74 37.51 16.54
N ARG A 260 17.94 37.11 16.08
CA ARG A 260 19.30 37.28 16.67
C ARG A 260 19.54 36.83 18.12
N SER A 261 20.32 35.77 18.27
CA SER A 261 21.68 35.78 18.87
C SER A 261 22.26 34.36 18.89
N LEU A 262 23.51 34.21 18.44
CA LEU A 262 24.31 32.98 18.48
C LEU A 262 24.70 32.60 19.92
N ILE A 263 24.40 31.38 20.36
CA ILE A 263 25.10 30.67 21.45
C ILE A 263 25.10 29.16 21.11
N PRO A 264 26.24 28.44 21.19
CA PRO A 264 26.29 27.01 20.91
C PRO A 264 25.96 26.19 22.16
N LEU A 265 25.05 25.23 22.07
CA LEU A 265 24.81 24.26 23.15
C LEU A 265 24.67 22.83 22.58
N THR A 266 25.42 21.94 23.23
CA THR A 266 25.65 20.51 22.99
C THR A 266 24.43 19.62 23.30
N PRO A 267 24.36 18.36 22.80
CA PRO A 267 23.25 17.43 23.07
C PRO A 267 23.31 16.98 24.53
N PRO A 268 22.23 17.08 25.34
CA PRO A 268 21.03 16.25 25.18
C PRO A 268 19.73 16.94 25.66
N LEU A 269 18.83 17.35 24.75
CA LEU A 269 17.55 17.98 25.13
C LEU A 269 16.32 17.45 24.37
N ILE A 270 16.42 16.26 23.76
CA ILE A 270 15.29 15.63 23.05
C ILE A 270 14.29 14.94 24.01
N THR A 271 14.60 14.79 25.29
CA THR A 271 13.75 14.01 26.22
C THR A 271 12.82 14.82 27.14
N ARG A 272 12.68 16.14 26.96
CA ARG A 272 11.83 16.98 27.85
C ARG A 272 10.59 17.64 27.23
N LEU A 273 10.30 17.40 25.95
CA LEU A 273 9.06 17.87 25.30
C LEU A 273 7.93 16.82 25.25
N TRP A 274 8.18 15.59 25.71
CA TRP A 274 7.16 14.52 25.73
C TRP A 274 6.34 14.41 27.03
N LEU A 275 6.63 15.21 28.06
CA LEU A 275 5.96 15.12 29.37
C LEU A 275 5.02 16.29 29.72
N LEU A 276 4.80 17.24 28.80
CA LEU A 276 3.89 18.37 29.02
C LEU A 276 2.49 18.22 28.41
N CYS A 277 2.20 17.14 27.67
CA CYS A 277 0.86 16.88 27.11
C CYS A 277 -0.04 15.94 27.94
N CYS A 278 0.41 15.41 29.09
CA CYS A 278 -0.40 14.50 29.92
C CYS A 278 -0.96 15.08 31.23
N ARG A 279 -0.92 16.41 31.44
CA ARG A 279 -1.52 17.03 32.63
C ARG A 279 -2.25 18.34 32.31
N ALA A 280 -3.40 18.23 31.65
CA ALA A 280 -4.39 19.31 31.62
C ALA A 280 -5.80 18.75 31.33
N LYS A 281 -6.26 17.83 32.17
CA LYS A 281 -7.69 17.55 32.36
C LYS A 281 -7.92 17.15 33.82
N THR A 282 -8.17 18.15 34.67
CA THR A 282 -8.99 18.03 35.88
C THR A 282 -9.28 19.43 36.42
N PHE A 283 -10.56 19.65 36.75
CA PHE A 283 -11.17 20.73 37.55
C PHE A 283 -11.34 22.12 36.91
N ASN A 284 -12.43 22.87 37.15
CA ASN A 284 -13.89 22.64 37.29
C ASN A 284 -14.49 24.05 37.54
N GLY A 285 -15.68 24.31 37.00
CA GLY A 285 -16.72 25.12 37.68
C GLY A 285 -16.61 26.64 37.69
N THR A 286 -17.56 27.29 37.01
CA THR A 286 -18.69 27.98 37.64
C THR A 286 -19.94 27.74 36.82
#